data_AF-A0A7J9XVL2-F1
#
_entry.id   AF-A0A7J9XVL2-F1
#
_cell.length_a   1.000
_cell.length_b   1.000
_cell.length_c   1.000
_cell.angle_alpha   90.00
_cell.angle_beta   90.00
_cell.angle_gamma   90.00
#
_symmetry.space_group_name_H-M   'P 1'
#
loop_
_entity.id
_entity.type
_entity.pdbx_description
1 polymer ?
#
loop_
_entity_poly.entity_id
_entity_poly.type
_entity_poly.pdbx_seq_one_letter_code
_entity_poly.pdbx_strand_id
1 'polypeptide(L)'
;SLEFLTGELQGSHDPSGVVFTVLAALSGMEREYIRDRTLEGHESARARGKAIGGAAVTDDAMLAVALHLRGQELSLRDIAARLVIATGKKKGQHPTPATVLRMLREHDERAVAASS
;
A
#
# COMPACT_ATOMS: atom_id res chain seq x y z
N SER A 1 2.81 -36.95 -6.27
CA SER A 1 3.80 -37.65 -5.43
C SER A 1 5.17 -37.05 -5.67
N LEU A 2 6.05 -37.10 -4.67
CA LEU A 2 7.47 -36.73 -4.80
C LEU A 2 8.31 -38.01 -4.83
N GLU A 3 9.24 -38.13 -5.76
CA GLU A 3 10.08 -39.32 -5.90
C GLU A 3 11.54 -38.97 -5.60
N PHE A 4 12.14 -39.66 -4.63
CA PHE A 4 13.57 -39.61 -4.38
C PHE A 4 14.22 -40.84 -5.01
N LEU A 5 15.16 -40.60 -5.92
CA LEU A 5 15.80 -41.65 -6.70
C LEU A 5 16.92 -42.38 -5.94
N THR A 6 17.49 -41.74 -4.91
CA THR A 6 18.62 -42.25 -4.10
C THR A 6 18.59 -41.69 -2.67
N GLY A 7 19.36 -42.30 -1.76
CA GLY A 7 19.50 -41.87 -0.35
C GLY A 7 18.50 -42.54 0.61
N GLU A 8 18.60 -42.22 1.90
CA GLU A 8 17.78 -42.83 2.97
C GLU A 8 16.27 -42.60 2.82
N LEU A 9 15.88 -41.58 2.04
CA LEU A 9 14.49 -41.26 1.73
C LEU A 9 14.06 -41.79 0.36
N GLN A 10 14.74 -42.77 -0.22
CA GLN A 10 14.43 -43.30 -1.55
C GLN A 10 12.98 -43.81 -1.64
N GLY A 11 12.30 -43.46 -2.74
CA GLY A 11 10.93 -43.92 -3.03
C GLY A 11 9.92 -42.79 -3.27
N SER A 12 8.67 -43.18 -3.52
CA SER A 12 7.56 -42.27 -3.80
C SER A 12 6.84 -41.84 -2.51
N HIS A 13 6.61 -40.54 -2.38
CA HIS A 13 6.03 -39.91 -1.21
C HIS A 13 4.69 -39.27 -1.56
N ASP A 14 3.69 -39.60 -0.76
CA ASP A 14 2.35 -39.04 -0.88
C ASP A 14 2.30 -37.58 -0.34
N PRO A 15 1.60 -36.66 -1.00
CA PRO A 15 1.44 -35.28 -0.52
C PRO A 15 0.82 -35.12 0.87
N SER A 16 0.06 -36.11 1.36
CA SER A 16 -0.47 -36.10 2.74
C SER A 16 0.52 -36.67 3.77
N GLY A 17 1.65 -37.20 3.32
CA GLY A 17 2.66 -37.84 4.15
C GLY A 17 3.62 -36.87 4.84
N VAL A 18 4.36 -37.41 5.82
CA VAL A 18 5.27 -36.66 6.71
C VAL A 18 6.29 -35.82 5.94
N VAL A 19 6.84 -36.33 4.83
CA VAL A 19 7.84 -35.59 4.04
C VAL A 19 7.26 -34.27 3.52
N PHE A 20 6.04 -34.28 2.99
CA PHE A 20 5.38 -33.05 2.53
C PHE A 20 4.97 -32.15 3.70
N THR A 21 4.59 -32.72 4.85
CA THR A 21 4.32 -31.92 6.06
C THR A 21 5.56 -31.16 6.52
N VAL A 22 6.72 -31.82 6.57
CA VAL A 22 7.99 -31.19 6.95
C VAL A 22 8.41 -30.14 5.94
N LEU A 23 8.35 -30.44 4.64
CA LEU A 23 8.65 -29.46 3.59
C LEU A 23 7.72 -28.25 3.66
N ALA A 24 6.42 -28.46 3.87
CA ALA A 24 5.47 -27.37 4.04
C ALA A 24 5.78 -26.50 5.27
N ALA A 25 6.16 -27.12 6.39
CA ALA A 25 6.57 -26.39 7.59
C ALA A 25 7.82 -25.55 7.33
N LEU A 26 8.85 -26.10 6.69
CA LEU A 26 10.08 -25.39 6.34
C LEU A 26 9.81 -24.23 5.37
N SER A 27 9.04 -24.47 4.30
CA SER A 27 8.62 -23.41 3.37
C SER A 27 7.80 -22.33 4.06
N GLY A 28 6.97 -22.70 5.04
CA GLY A 28 6.23 -21.74 5.87
C GLY A 28 7.15 -20.84 6.69
N MET A 29 8.19 -21.43 7.31
CA MET A 29 9.20 -20.68 8.07
C MET A 29 9.99 -19.72 7.19
N GLU A 30 10.45 -20.16 6.02
CA GLU A 30 11.16 -19.31 5.05
C GLU A 30 10.29 -18.14 4.59
N ARG A 31 9.00 -18.40 4.31
CA ARG A 31 8.05 -17.35 3.93
C ARG A 31 7.90 -16.30 5.03
N GLU A 32 7.77 -16.72 6.29
CA GLU A 32 7.64 -15.78 7.40
C GLU A 32 8.93 -14.99 7.62
N TYR A 33 10.09 -15.64 7.51
CA TYR A 33 11.38 -14.94 7.55
C TYR A 33 11.50 -13.85 6.47
N ILE A 34 11.12 -14.15 5.23
CA ILE A 34 11.13 -13.16 4.13
C ILE A 34 10.18 -11.99 4.45
N ARG A 35 9.01 -12.29 5.03
CA ARG A 35 8.02 -11.28 5.43
C ARG A 35 8.59 -10.32 6.46
N ASP A 36 9.19 -10.85 7.53
CA ASP A 36 9.76 -10.06 8.61
C ASP A 36 10.88 -9.14 8.08
N ARG A 37 11.80 -9.69 7.29
CA ARG A 37 12.87 -8.92 6.63
C ARG A 37 12.33 -7.82 5.71
N THR A 38 11.21 -8.08 5.04
CA THR A 38 10.55 -7.09 4.17
C THR A 38 9.92 -5.96 4.99
N LEU A 39 9.25 -6.29 6.09
CA LEU A 39 8.65 -5.31 7.01
C LEU A 39 9.71 -4.41 7.64
N GLU A 40 10.80 -4.98 8.15
CA GLU A 40 11.95 -4.22 8.66
C GLU A 40 12.52 -3.27 7.59
N GLY A 41 12.64 -3.75 6.35
CA GLY A 41 13.07 -2.93 5.21
C GLY A 41 12.13 -1.76 4.95
N HIS A 42 10.82 -1.98 5.01
CA HIS A 42 9.81 -0.93 4.88
C HIS A 42 9.90 0.11 6.01
N GLU A 43 10.04 -0.34 7.26
CA GLU A 43 10.20 0.54 8.42
C GLU A 43 11.48 1.39 8.30
N SER A 44 12.61 0.78 7.94
CA SER A 44 13.87 1.49 7.70
C SER A 44 13.76 2.55 6.59
N ALA A 45 13.07 2.22 5.49
CA ALA A 45 12.83 3.17 4.41
C ALA A 45 11.91 4.32 4.87
N ARG A 46 10.87 4.03 5.66
CA ARG A 46 10.00 5.05 6.25
C ARG A 46 10.75 5.97 7.20
N ALA A 47 11.63 5.43 8.05
CA ALA A 47 12.49 6.20 8.95
C ALA A 47 13.44 7.14 8.20
N ARG A 48 13.87 6.75 7.00
CA ARG A 48 14.66 7.60 6.08
C ARG A 48 13.81 8.57 5.24
N GLY A 49 12.52 8.75 5.58
CA GLY A 49 11.61 9.66 4.90
C GLY A 49 11.12 9.17 3.54
N LYS A 50 11.34 7.89 3.19
CA LYS A 50 10.80 7.34 1.94
C LYS A 50 9.32 7.04 2.11
N ALA A 51 8.48 7.74 1.35
CA ALA A 51 7.07 7.38 1.23
C ALA A 51 6.92 6.01 0.56
N ILE A 52 6.26 5.08 1.26
CA ILE A 52 5.94 3.73 0.77
C ILE A 52 4.43 3.67 0.50
N GLY A 53 4.07 3.24 -0.71
CA GLY A 53 2.69 3.26 -1.20
C GLY A 53 2.56 4.04 -2.52
N GLY A 54 1.32 4.24 -2.98
CA GLY A 54 1.07 5.08 -4.15
C GLY A 54 1.54 6.51 -3.91
N ALA A 55 2.24 7.10 -4.88
CA ALA A 55 2.66 8.49 -4.79
C ALA A 55 1.44 9.40 -4.56
N ALA A 56 1.53 10.32 -3.60
CA ALA A 56 0.53 11.35 -3.43
C ALA A 56 0.46 12.19 -4.72
N VAL A 57 -0.69 12.17 -5.39
CA VAL A 57 -0.97 13.02 -6.56
C VAL A 57 -1.47 14.40 -6.17
N THR A 58 -1.60 14.65 -4.87
CA THR A 58 -2.16 15.86 -4.25
C THR A 58 -1.04 16.60 -3.53
N ASP A 59 -0.94 17.90 -3.74
CA ASP A 59 -0.02 18.80 -3.03
C ASP A 59 -0.80 19.83 -2.19
N ASP A 60 -0.09 20.61 -1.38
CA ASP A 60 -0.69 21.58 -0.45
C ASP A 60 -1.47 22.69 -1.19
N ALA A 61 -1.02 23.07 -2.39
CA ALA A 61 -1.71 24.06 -3.21
C ALA A 61 -3.06 23.53 -3.71
N MET A 62 -3.10 22.29 -4.20
CA MET A 62 -4.34 21.62 -4.59
C MET A 62 -5.29 21.47 -3.40
N LEU A 63 -4.76 21.10 -2.22
CA LEU A 63 -5.56 21.00 -1.00
C LEU A 63 -6.18 22.35 -0.61
N ALA A 64 -5.41 23.45 -0.66
CA ALA A 64 -5.91 24.78 -0.35
C ALA A 64 -7.06 25.19 -1.28
N VAL A 65 -6.93 24.94 -2.59
CA VAL A 65 -7.99 25.21 -3.56
C VAL A 65 -9.21 24.30 -3.30
N ALA A 66 -8.99 23.02 -3.00
CA ALA A 66 -10.08 22.09 -2.69
C ALA A 66 -10.87 22.51 -1.44
N LEU A 67 -10.20 23.00 -0.39
CA LEU A 67 -10.84 23.53 0.82
C LEU A 67 -11.64 24.80 0.53
N HIS A 68 -11.11 25.70 -0.30
CA HIS A 68 -11.84 26.89 -0.74
C HIS A 68 -13.12 26.52 -1.50
N LEU A 69 -13.04 25.58 -2.46
CA LEU A 69 -14.19 25.11 -3.22
C LEU A 69 -15.19 24.34 -2.33
N ARG A 70 -14.71 23.58 -1.33
CA ARG A 70 -15.58 22.94 -0.33
C ARG A 70 -16.36 23.97 0.48
N GLY A 71 -15.73 25.08 0.87
CA GLY A 71 -16.38 26.20 1.57
C GLY A 71 -17.47 26.91 0.74
N GLN A 72 -17.49 26.71 -0.58
CA GLN A 72 -18.56 27.14 -1.49
C GLN A 72 -19.65 26.08 -1.70
N GLU A 73 -19.65 25.01 -0.89
CA GLU A 73 -20.63 23.91 -0.93
C GLU A 73 -20.67 23.15 -2.27
N LEU A 74 -19.59 23.17 -3.04
CA LEU A 74 -19.49 22.44 -4.30
C LEU A 74 -19.43 20.91 -4.06
N SER A 75 -20.03 20.15 -4.98
CA SER A 75 -19.95 18.69 -4.92
C SER A 75 -18.52 18.20 -5.15
N LEU A 76 -18.18 17.00 -4.63
CA LEU A 76 -16.87 16.38 -4.87
C LEU A 76 -16.55 16.22 -6.36
N ARG A 77 -17.57 16.01 -7.20
CA ARG A 77 -17.40 15.90 -8.65
C ARG A 77 -17.05 17.24 -9.28
N ASP A 78 -17.69 18.33 -8.84
CA ASP A 78 -17.39 19.67 -9.33
C ASP A 78 -16.02 20.15 -8.86
N ILE A 79 -15.65 19.85 -7.61
CA ILE A 79 -14.32 20.12 -7.08
C ILE A 79 -13.28 19.38 -7.93
N ALA A 80 -13.46 18.08 -8.16
CA ALA A 80 -12.56 17.27 -8.97
C ALA A 80 -12.34 17.85 -10.37
N ALA A 81 -13.40 18.29 -11.04
CA ALA A 81 -13.33 18.88 -12.38
C ALA A 81 -12.60 20.25 -12.42
N ARG A 82 -12.50 20.95 -11.29
CA ARG A 82 -11.83 22.27 -11.19
C ARG A 82 -10.38 22.19 -10.74
N LEU A 83 -9.92 21.04 -10.26
CA LEU A 83 -8.55 20.81 -9.82
C LEU A 83 -7.71 20.19 -10.93
N VAL A 84 -6.40 20.44 -10.92
CA VAL A 84 -5.45 19.85 -11.87
C VAL A 84 -4.24 19.30 -11.12
N ILE A 85 -3.86 18.07 -11.42
CA ILE A 85 -2.67 17.42 -10.84
C ILE A 85 -1.41 18.10 -11.35
N ALA A 86 -0.62 18.69 -10.45
CA ALA A 86 0.57 19.47 -10.80
C ALA A 86 1.82 18.61 -11.05
N THR A 87 1.91 17.42 -10.46
CA THR A 87 3.13 16.59 -10.44
C THR A 87 2.87 15.10 -10.72
N GLY A 88 3.94 14.36 -11.01
CA GLY A 88 3.89 12.91 -11.19
C GLY A 88 3.29 12.44 -12.53
N LYS A 89 3.03 11.12 -12.63
CA LYS A 89 2.60 10.45 -13.86
C LYS A 89 1.28 10.98 -14.44
N LYS A 90 0.39 11.52 -13.59
CA LYS A 90 -0.93 12.04 -13.97
C LYS A 90 -0.96 13.57 -14.09
N LYS A 91 0.19 14.22 -14.22
CA LYS A 91 0.28 15.68 -14.38
C LYS A 91 -0.62 16.17 -15.51
N GLY A 92 -1.34 17.27 -15.27
CA GLY A 92 -2.28 17.89 -16.21
C GLY A 92 -3.67 17.25 -16.25
N GLN A 93 -3.90 16.14 -15.54
CA GLN A 93 -5.22 15.51 -15.45
C GLN A 93 -6.00 16.01 -14.22
N HIS A 94 -7.33 15.87 -14.26
CA HIS A 94 -8.19 16.10 -13.11
C HIS A 94 -8.09 14.93 -12.11
N PRO A 95 -8.06 15.18 -10.80
CA PRO A 95 -8.20 14.12 -9.80
C PRO A 95 -9.58 13.47 -9.92
N THR A 96 -9.71 12.22 -9.46
CA THR A 96 -11.04 11.60 -9.35
C THR A 96 -11.75 12.15 -8.09
N PRO A 97 -13.09 12.08 -8.03
CA PRO A 97 -13.83 12.46 -6.81
C PRO A 97 -13.38 11.69 -5.57
N ALA A 98 -12.95 10.43 -5.73
CA ALA A 98 -12.39 9.62 -4.65
C ALA A 98 -11.04 10.15 -4.14
N THR A 99 -10.18 10.66 -5.04
CA THR A 99 -8.94 11.33 -4.66
C THR A 99 -9.22 12.60 -3.87
N VAL A 100 -10.20 13.40 -4.29
CA VAL A 100 -10.62 14.61 -3.57
C VAL A 100 -11.18 14.27 -2.18
N LEU A 101 -12.06 13.27 -2.10
CA LEU A 101 -12.61 12.80 -0.82
C LEU A 101 -11.50 12.37 0.14
N ARG A 102 -10.56 11.52 -0.33
CA ARG A 102 -9.42 11.06 0.47
C ARG A 102 -8.58 12.23 0.97
N MET A 103 -8.24 13.17 0.09
CA MET A 103 -7.44 14.35 0.41
C MET A 103 -8.09 15.24 1.49
N LEU A 104 -9.39 15.50 1.37
CA LEU A 104 -10.14 16.30 2.35
C LEU A 104 -10.24 15.57 3.69
N ARG A 105 -10.51 14.26 3.67
CA ARG A 105 -10.56 13.44 4.88
C ARG A 105 -9.22 13.41 5.62
N GLU A 106 -8.11 13.19 4.90
CA GLU A 106 -6.75 13.22 5.47
C GLU A 106 -6.39 14.58 6.07
N HIS A 107 -6.96 15.68 5.55
CA HIS A 107 -6.81 17.01 6.13
C HIS A 107 -7.62 17.13 7.43
N ASP A 108 -8.90 16.74 7.40
CA ASP A 108 -9.79 16.84 8.56
C ASP A 108 -9.28 15.96 9.72
N GLU A 109 -8.81 14.73 9.44
CA GLU A 109 -8.20 13.83 10.43
C GLU A 109 -6.93 14.44 11.07
N ARG A 110 -6.09 15.11 10.28
CA ARG A 110 -4.91 15.83 10.81
C ARG A 110 -5.29 17.04 11.66
N ALA A 111 -6.33 17.78 11.26
CA ALA A 111 -6.83 18.91 12.02
C ALA A 111 -7.39 18.50 13.39
N VAL A 112 -8.11 17.36 13.45
CA VAL A 112 -8.61 16.76 14.70
C VAL A 112 -7.46 16.27 15.59
N ALA A 113 -6.45 15.61 15.01
CA ALA A 113 -5.30 15.15 15.78
C ALA A 113 -4.45 16.29 16.36
N ALA A 114 -4.39 17.45 15.69
CA ALA A 114 -3.65 18.62 16.17
C ALA A 114 -4.39 19.42 17.26
N SER A 115 -5.69 19.22 17.43
CA SER A 115 -6.51 19.87 18.47
C SER A 115 -6.72 18.99 19.71
N SER A 116 -6.17 17.77 19.72
CA SER A 116 -6.18 16.82 20.84
C SER A 116 -4.86 16.84 21.60
#